data_AF-A0A3P1SJY8-F1
#
_entry.id   AF-A0A3P1SJY8-F1
#
_cell.length_a   1.000
_cell.length_b   1.000
_cell.length_c   1.000
_cell.angle_alpha   90.00
_cell.angle_beta   90.00
_cell.angle_gamma   90.00
#
_symmetry.space_group_name_H-M   'P 1'
#
loop_
_entity.id
_entity.type
_entity.pdbx_description
1 polymer ?
#
loop_
_entity_poly.entity_id
_entity_poly.type
_entity_poly.pdbx_seq_one_letter_code
_entity_poly.pdbx_strand_id
1 'polypeptide(L)' 'FSNEYYLKENSLILSATIEGRRIETIEVNLDTLKVVQSRGVCNKNTEYHDQIVSLVNANRKLIRQRMRATA' A
#
# COMPACT_ATOMS: atom_id res chain seq x y z
N PHE A 1 14.78 -16.09 0.33
CA PHE A 1 13.36 -15.89 0.65
C PHE A 1 12.71 -15.13 -0.49
N SER A 2 11.86 -15.78 -1.26
CA SER A 2 10.94 -15.10 -2.17
C SER A 2 9.74 -14.71 -1.33
N ASN A 3 9.48 -13.43 -1.11
CA ASN A 3 8.48 -13.00 -0.13
C ASN A 3 7.01 -13.27 -0.53
N GLU A 4 6.75 -14.10 -1.56
CA GLU A 4 5.42 -14.65 -1.90
C GLU A 4 4.26 -13.64 -1.97
N TYR A 5 4.55 -12.34 -2.04
CA TYR A 5 3.53 -11.28 -2.05
C TYR A 5 2.56 -11.43 -3.22
N TYR A 6 3.01 -12.06 -4.31
CA TYR A 6 2.23 -12.41 -5.49
C TYR A 6 1.22 -13.55 -5.27
N LEU A 7 1.31 -14.32 -4.18
CA LEU A 7 0.34 -15.37 -3.83
C LEU A 7 -0.87 -14.82 -3.05
N LYS A 8 -0.83 -13.56 -2.62
CA LYS A 8 -1.95 -12.93 -1.91
C LYS A 8 -2.88 -12.24 -2.91
N GLU A 9 -3.82 -12.99 -3.46
CA GLU A 9 -4.79 -12.48 -4.46
C GLU A 9 -5.55 -11.23 -3.98
N ASN A 10 -5.84 -11.12 -2.69
CA ASN A 10 -6.57 -9.98 -2.10
C ASN A 10 -5.65 -8.87 -1.58
N SER A 11 -4.47 -8.70 -2.18
CA SER A 11 -3.49 -7.71 -1.77
C SER A 11 -3.09 -6.79 -2.91
N LEU A 12 -3.08 -5.48 -2.64
CA LEU A 12 -2.56 -4.46 -3.53
C LEU A 12 -1.30 -3.85 -2.95
N ILE A 13 -0.20 -3.96 -3.69
CA ILE A 13 1.10 -3.39 -3.30
C ILE A 13 1.28 -2.01 -3.96
N LEU A 14 1.54 -1.01 -3.13
CA LEU A 14 1.86 0.35 -3.57
C LEU A 14 3.28 0.72 -3.13
N SER A 15 3.88 1.69 -3.83
CA SER A 15 5.17 2.27 -3.45
C SER A 15 4.98 3.76 -3.19
N ALA A 16 5.25 4.20 -1.95
CA ALA A 16 5.38 5.63 -1.66
C ALA A 16 6.75 6.09 -2.14
N THR A 17 6.79 7.16 -2.93
CA THR A 17 8.03 7.69 -3.51
C THR A 17 8.15 9.19 -3.23
N ILE A 18 9.39 9.64 -2.99
CA ILE A 18 9.77 11.04 -2.94
C ILE A 18 10.88 11.22 -3.97
N GLU A 19 10.73 12.17 -4.89
CA GLU A 19 11.70 12.42 -5.97
C GLU A 19 12.08 11.15 -6.76
N GLY A 20 11.10 10.28 -7.02
CA GLY A 20 11.30 9.01 -7.71
C GLY A 20 11.98 7.92 -6.89
N ARG A 21 12.40 8.19 -5.64
CA ARG A 21 12.96 7.19 -4.72
C ARG A 21 11.87 6.61 -3.83
N ARG A 22 11.77 5.28 -3.80
CA ARG A 22 10.84 4.59 -2.90
C ARG A 22 11.27 4.75 -1.44
N ILE A 23 10.36 5.24 -0.61
CA ILE A 23 10.57 5.41 0.83
C ILE A 23 9.85 4.32 1.65
N GLU A 24 8.65 3.89 1.24
CA GLU A 24 7.93 2.77 1.85
C GLU A 24 7.23 1.90 0.81
N THR A 25 7.11 0.62 1.13
CA THR A 25 6.21 -0.32 0.45
C THR A 25 4.94 -0.48 1.30
N ILE A 26 3.78 -0.33 0.66
CA ILE A 26 2.48 -0.37 1.33
C ILE A 26 1.70 -1.58 0.82
N GLU A 27 1.17 -2.37 1.75
CA GLU A 27 0.24 -3.46 1.49
C GLU A 27 -1.18 -3.02 1.88
N VAL A 28 -2.09 -3.03 0.91
CA VAL A 28 -3.53 -2.75 1.11
C VAL A 28 -4.31 -4.03 0.89
N ASN A 29 -5.15 -4.39 1.86
CA ASN A 29 -6.07 -5.52 1.70
C ASN A 29 -7.27 -5.09 0.83
N LEU A 30 -7.55 -5.81 -0.25
CA LEU A 30 -8.56 -5.44 -1.24
C LEU A 30 -10.00 -5.64 -0.75
N ASP A 31 -10.24 -6.54 0.22
CA ASP A 31 -11.57 -6.77 0.79
C ASP A 31 -12.00 -5.60 1.69
N THR A 32 -11.07 -5.16 2.55
CA THR A 32 -11.32 -4.10 3.56
C THR A 32 -10.94 -2.71 3.07
N LEU A 33 -10.08 -2.62 2.05
CA LEU A 33 -9.45 -1.41 1.54
C LEU A 33 -8.73 -0.61 2.63
N LYS A 34 -8.08 -1.31 3.55
CA LYS A 34 -7.25 -0.73 4.61
C LYS A 34 -5.79 -1.11 4.42
N VAL A 35 -4.91 -0.24 4.87
CA VAL A 35 -3.47 -0.52 4.96
C VAL A 35 -3.25 -1.60 6.03
N VAL A 36 -2.60 -2.71 5.64
CA VAL A 36 -2.19 -3.79 6.55
C VAL A 36 -0.73 -3.66 6.93
N GLN A 37 0.09 -3.17 6.00
CA GLN A 37 1.51 -2.93 6.21
C GLN A 37 1.94 -1.66 5.47
N SER A 38 2.84 -0.88 6.07
CA SER A 38 3.58 0.17 5.39
C SER A 38 4.97 0.21 6.03
N ARG A 39 6.02 -0.10 5.28
CA ARG A 39 7.39 -0.18 5.83
C ARG A 39 8.44 0.30 4.83
N GLY A 40 9.45 0.99 5.33
CA GLY A 40 10.63 1.40 4.60
C GLY A 40 11.78 0.40 4.70
N VAL A 41 12.99 0.90 4.51
CA VAL A 41 14.23 0.11 4.55
C VAL A 41 14.36 -0.62 5.89
N CYS A 42 14.80 -1.88 5.84
CA CYS A 42 14.93 -2.75 7.01
C CYS A 42 13.63 -2.93 7.82
N ASN A 43 12.47 -2.88 7.16
CA ASN A 43 11.14 -3.03 7.78
C ASN A 43 10.85 -2.01 8.89
N LYS A 44 11.47 -0.83 8.84
CA LYS A 44 11.24 0.26 9.79
C LYS A 44 10.21 1.25 9.25
N ASN A 45 9.54 1.95 10.14
CA ASN A 45 8.74 3.11 9.76
C ASN A 45 9.68 4.24 9.36
N THR A 46 9.31 4.98 8.32
CA THR A 46 9.95 6.24 7.95
C THR A 46 9.31 7.39 8.73
N GLU A 47 9.92 8.57 8.69
CA GLU A 47 9.33 9.80 9.24
C GLU A 47 7.98 10.17 8.60
N TYR A 48 7.70 9.67 7.39
CA TYR A 48 6.46 9.91 6.66
C TYR A 48 5.41 8.82 6.88
N HIS A 49 5.69 7.80 7.68
CA HIS A 49 4.85 6.60 7.81
C HIS A 49 3.37 6.93 8.08
N ASP A 50 3.10 7.74 9.10
CA ASP A 50 1.73 8.07 9.49
C ASP A 50 1.02 8.89 8.42
N GLN A 51 1.74 9.79 7.73
CA GLN A 51 1.21 10.56 6.62
C GLN A 51 0.86 9.64 5.44
N ILE A 52 1.72 8.68 5.09
CA ILE A 52 1.49 7.70 4.03
C ILE A 52 0.25 6.87 4.35
N VAL A 53 0.17 6.29 5.55
CA VAL A 53 -0.96 5.46 5.99
C VAL A 53 -2.26 6.26 5.97
N SER A 54 -2.24 7.50 6.48
CA SER A 54 -3.40 8.40 6.47
C SER A 54 -3.86 8.72 5.05
N LEU A 55 -2.92 9.07 4.17
CA LEU A 55 -3.22 9.41 2.77
C LEU A 55 -3.88 8.24 2.03
N VAL A 56 -3.34 7.02 2.18
CA VAL A 56 -3.90 5.83 1.52
C VAL A 56 -5.29 5.53 2.06
N ASN A 57 -5.48 5.55 3.37
CA ASN A 57 -6.79 5.27 3.98
C ASN A 57 -7.85 6.33 3.63
N ALA A 58 -7.48 7.61 3.57
CA ALA A 58 -8.38 8.69 3.15
C ALA A 58 -8.85 8.53 1.69
N ASN A 59 -7.99 7.96 0.83
CA ASN A 59 -8.24 7.79 -0.60
C ASN A 59 -8.73 6.40 -1.01
N ARG A 60 -8.96 5.49 -0.06
CA ARG A 60 -9.40 4.10 -0.33
C ARG A 60 -10.62 3.96 -1.24
N LYS A 61 -11.49 4.98 -1.29
CA LYS A 61 -12.65 5.03 -2.19
C LYS A 61 -12.26 5.00 -3.68
N LEU A 62 -11.11 5.58 -4.04
CA LEU A 62 -10.59 5.59 -5.41
C LEU A 62 -10.20 4.18 -5.86
N ILE A 63 -9.60 3.39 -4.96
CA ILE A 63 -9.29 1.98 -5.21
C ILE A 63 -10.59 1.21 -5.51
N ARG A 64 -11.62 1.40 -4.69
CA ARG A 64 -12.94 0.78 -4.92
C ARG A 64 -13.55 1.16 -6.27
N GLN A 65 -13.48 2.44 -6.64
CA GLN A 65 -13.98 2.91 -7.92
C GLN A 65 -13.25 2.24 -9.09
N ARG A 66 -11.93 2.13 -9.01
CA ARG A 66 -11.12 1.47 -10.04
C ARG A 66 -11.44 -0.02 -10.19
N MET A 67 -11.65 -0.73 -9.08
CA MET A 67 -12.06 -2.14 -9.10
C MET A 67 -13.38 -2.32 -9.86
N ARG A 68 -14.38 -1.47 -9.58
CA ARG A 68 -15.70 -1.52 -10.25
C ARG A 68 -15.63 -1.18 -11.73
N ALA A 69 -14.73 -0.28 -12.14
CA ALA A 69 -14.56 0.08 -13.55
C ALA A 69 -13.88 -1.01 -14.39
N THR A 70 -13.35 -2.06 -13.75
CA THR A 70 -12.66 -3.17 -14.43
C THR A 70 -13.50 -4.46 -14.42
N ALA A 71 -14.66 -4.44 -13.77
CA ALA A 71 -15.65 -5.54 -13.75
C ALA A 71 -16.68 -5.33 -14.85
#